data_AF-A0A8J2IHA6-F1
#
_entry.id   AF-A0A8J2IHA6-F1
#
_cell.length_a   1.000
_cell.length_b   1.000
_cell.length_c   1.000
_cell.angle_alpha   90.00
_cell.angle_beta   90.00
_cell.angle_gamma   90.00
#
_symmetry.space_group_name_H-M   'P 1'
#
loop_
_entity.id
_entity.type
_entity.pdbx_description
1 polymer ?
#
loop_
_entity_poly.entity_id
_entity_poly.type
_entity_poly.pdbx_seq_one_letter_code
_entity_poly.pdbx_strand_id
1 'polypeptide(L)'
;MSTDYEFKGWMGRDPDSVNGKMEWDSFEPKKWEENDVDIKITHCGICGSDLHILKSGWGETPFPCCVGHEIVGKAVKVGQNVKNIKVGDRVGVGAQARSCLREDCIECSAGRVNYCPEMVSTYGSVYPNGIGKSYGGYADYNRTDSRFVVKIPEGLPSEDAAPMLCGGVTVYAPLRNNGCGPGKTVGIVGVGGLGHFGVLFAKALGADKVVGISRKASKRDEVLSLGADSYIATDDDEGWSDKYAKTIDLIVCTVSSSKMPFSDYFKLLRHGGNFVQVGAPDSGELPPVNAFTLIKGGFKLSGSLIGSPADIEEMLELAVKKNVKPWVEKRPMEDANQAIVDMENGKARYRYVLVNQKNIEQ
;
A
#
# COMPACT_ATOMS: atom_id res chain seq x y z
N MET A 1 25.83 1.86 21.22
CA MET A 1 25.20 1.37 22.47
C MET A 1 24.22 0.28 22.07
N SER A 2 24.25 -0.88 22.73
CA SER A 2 23.23 -1.92 22.55
C SER A 2 21.87 -1.41 23.03
N THR A 3 20.80 -1.81 22.34
CA THR A 3 19.44 -1.70 22.87
C THR A 3 19.23 -2.75 23.95
N ASP A 4 18.31 -2.50 24.87
CA ASP A 4 17.83 -3.46 25.88
C ASP A 4 16.84 -4.48 25.30
N TYR A 5 16.36 -4.24 24.08
CA TYR A 5 15.53 -5.15 23.29
C TYR A 5 16.28 -5.74 22.09
N GLU A 6 15.84 -6.95 21.71
CA GLU A 6 16.29 -7.73 20.57
C GLU A 6 15.27 -7.63 19.42
N PHE A 7 15.74 -7.63 18.17
CA PHE A 7 14.87 -7.58 16.99
C PHE A 7 14.51 -9.01 16.58
N LYS A 8 13.24 -9.38 16.74
CA LYS A 8 12.67 -10.68 16.34
C LYS A 8 11.45 -10.48 15.46
N GLY A 9 11.24 -11.40 14.53
CA GLY A 9 10.09 -11.41 13.65
C GLY A 9 9.93 -12.70 12.86
N TRP A 10 8.90 -12.75 12.05
CA TRP A 10 8.64 -13.83 11.12
C TRP A 10 9.56 -13.72 9.89
N MET A 11 10.58 -14.56 9.87
CA MET A 11 11.61 -14.64 8.83
C MET A 11 11.22 -15.67 7.78
N GLY A 12 10.95 -15.23 6.55
CA GLY A 12 11.05 -16.10 5.38
C GLY A 12 12.51 -16.40 5.07
N ARG A 13 12.80 -17.62 4.60
CA ARG A 13 14.15 -18.07 4.20
C ARG A 13 14.27 -18.43 2.72
N ASP A 14 13.15 -18.65 2.04
CA ASP A 14 13.04 -19.09 0.65
C ASP A 14 11.64 -18.78 0.07
N PRO A 15 11.38 -19.04 -1.24
CA PRO A 15 10.07 -18.81 -1.84
C PRO A 15 8.91 -19.65 -1.27
N ASP A 16 9.17 -20.75 -0.56
CA ASP A 16 8.16 -21.62 0.06
C ASP A 16 7.65 -21.02 1.39
N SER A 17 8.37 -20.04 1.94
CA SER A 17 7.99 -19.28 3.14
C SER A 17 6.60 -18.63 3.03
N VAL A 18 6.13 -18.29 1.83
CA VAL A 18 4.76 -17.77 1.58
C VAL A 18 3.66 -18.76 1.96
N ASN A 19 3.95 -20.06 1.96
CA ASN A 19 2.98 -21.13 2.28
C ASN A 19 2.80 -21.34 3.79
N GLY A 20 2.94 -20.26 4.57
CA GLY A 20 2.86 -20.29 6.04
C GLY A 20 4.07 -20.94 6.70
N LYS A 21 5.27 -20.75 6.14
CA LYS A 21 6.54 -21.38 6.58
C LYS A 21 7.61 -20.37 7.02
N MET A 22 7.22 -19.13 7.35
CA MET A 22 8.14 -18.21 8.01
C MET A 22 8.45 -18.72 9.42
N GLU A 23 9.68 -18.52 9.88
CA GLU A 23 10.14 -18.90 11.22
C GLU A 23 10.26 -17.68 12.12
N TRP A 24 9.84 -17.76 13.38
CA TRP A 24 10.07 -16.68 14.34
C TRP A 24 11.51 -16.72 14.84
N ASP A 25 12.34 -15.77 14.38
CA ASP A 25 13.78 -15.73 14.62
C ASP A 25 14.29 -14.30 14.84
N SER A 26 15.50 -14.20 15.37
CA SER A 26 16.28 -12.97 15.51
C SER A 26 16.79 -12.45 14.17
N PHE A 27 16.95 -11.13 14.06
CA PHE A 27 17.65 -10.51 12.94
C PHE A 27 18.45 -9.28 13.39
N GLU A 28 19.56 -8.99 12.71
CA GLU A 28 20.28 -7.73 12.90
C GLU A 28 19.61 -6.62 12.07
N PRO A 29 19.05 -5.56 12.69
CA PRO A 29 18.52 -4.41 11.96
C PRO A 29 19.65 -3.64 11.27
N LYS A 30 19.31 -2.65 10.43
CA LYS A 30 20.30 -1.71 9.89
C LYS A 30 21.18 -1.13 11.00
N LYS A 31 22.44 -0.83 10.66
CA LYS A 31 23.34 -0.04 11.52
C LYS A 31 22.63 1.26 11.90
N TRP A 32 22.72 1.59 13.19
CA TRP A 32 22.13 2.80 13.74
C TRP A 32 22.79 4.04 13.16
N GLU A 33 21.97 4.95 12.66
CA GLU A 33 22.34 6.29 12.26
C GLU A 33 21.56 7.29 13.11
N GLU A 34 22.10 8.49 13.35
CA GLU A 34 21.48 9.46 14.26
C GLU A 34 20.21 10.16 13.72
N ASN A 35 19.73 9.73 12.54
CA ASN A 35 18.41 10.06 12.01
C ASN A 35 17.40 8.90 12.19
N ASP A 36 17.79 7.75 12.74
CA ASP A 36 16.92 6.58 12.87
C ASP A 36 15.93 6.73 14.05
N VAL A 37 14.83 5.99 13.95
CA VAL A 37 13.89 5.68 15.03
C VAL A 37 13.75 4.17 15.14
N ASP A 38 13.86 3.64 16.35
CA ASP A 38 13.38 2.28 16.66
C ASP A 38 11.93 2.36 17.11
N ILE A 39 11.08 1.55 16.50
CA ILE A 39 9.63 1.53 16.68
C ILE A 39 9.26 0.18 17.27
N LYS A 40 8.62 0.18 18.44
CA LYS A 40 7.99 -1.01 19.04
C LYS A 40 6.65 -1.23 18.36
N ILE A 41 6.55 -2.29 17.56
CA ILE A 41 5.45 -2.50 16.62
C ILE A 41 4.23 -2.97 17.41
N THR A 42 3.10 -2.29 17.20
CA THR A 42 1.80 -2.70 17.77
C THR A 42 0.91 -3.34 16.71
N HIS A 43 0.96 -2.84 15.48
CA HIS A 43 0.15 -3.30 14.37
C HIS A 43 0.98 -3.34 13.09
N CYS A 44 0.74 -4.33 12.23
CA CYS A 44 1.23 -4.31 10.85
C CYS A 44 0.17 -4.83 9.89
N GLY A 45 -0.18 -4.06 8.86
CA GLY A 45 -1.06 -4.54 7.79
C GLY A 45 -0.38 -5.59 6.90
N ILE A 46 -1.18 -6.50 6.33
CA ILE A 46 -0.74 -7.52 5.36
C ILE A 46 -1.07 -7.04 3.95
N CYS A 47 -0.06 -6.77 3.13
CA CYS A 47 -0.16 -6.27 1.77
C CYS A 47 0.05 -7.38 0.74
N GLY A 48 -0.48 -7.22 -0.48
CA GLY A 48 -0.19 -8.15 -1.59
C GLY A 48 1.30 -8.20 -1.93
N SER A 49 2.00 -7.08 -1.73
CA SER A 49 3.45 -6.95 -1.88
C SER A 49 4.24 -7.85 -0.94
N ASP A 50 3.70 -8.23 0.22
CA ASP A 50 4.35 -9.18 1.13
C ASP A 50 4.39 -10.57 0.51
N LEU A 51 3.29 -10.98 -0.13
CA LEU A 51 3.16 -12.27 -0.81
C LEU A 51 4.02 -12.31 -2.08
N HIS A 52 4.03 -11.24 -2.89
CA HIS A 52 4.87 -11.17 -4.09
C HIS A 52 6.36 -11.21 -3.76
N ILE A 53 6.81 -10.54 -2.69
CA ILE A 53 8.21 -10.61 -2.23
C ILE A 53 8.51 -11.98 -1.60
N LEU A 54 7.64 -12.56 -0.77
CA LEU A 54 7.89 -13.91 -0.25
C LEU A 54 7.95 -14.96 -1.36
N LYS A 55 7.31 -14.75 -2.51
CA LYS A 55 7.37 -15.63 -3.69
C LYS A 55 8.56 -15.41 -4.62
N SER A 56 9.35 -14.34 -4.44
CA SER A 56 10.27 -13.81 -5.47
C SER A 56 9.56 -13.48 -6.81
N GLY A 57 8.28 -13.08 -6.78
CA GLY A 57 7.45 -12.84 -7.98
C GLY A 57 7.80 -11.56 -8.76
N TRP A 58 8.52 -10.64 -8.12
CA TRP A 58 9.03 -9.39 -8.70
C TRP A 58 10.56 -9.37 -8.88
N GLY A 59 11.20 -10.54 -8.82
CA GLY A 59 12.66 -10.70 -8.81
C GLY A 59 13.15 -11.46 -7.58
N GLU A 60 14.44 -11.75 -7.52
CA GLU A 60 15.04 -12.51 -6.41
C GLU A 60 14.95 -11.75 -5.08
N THR A 61 14.26 -12.34 -4.09
CA THR A 61 14.15 -11.77 -2.74
C THR A 61 15.43 -12.04 -1.93
N PRO A 62 16.02 -11.01 -1.27
CA PRO A 62 17.29 -11.15 -0.56
C PRO A 62 17.12 -11.81 0.81
N PHE A 63 16.75 -13.10 0.84
CA PHE A 63 16.53 -13.90 2.05
C PHE A 63 17.77 -13.96 3.00
N PRO A 64 17.58 -14.18 4.32
CA PRO A 64 16.30 -14.22 5.03
C PRO A 64 15.63 -12.83 5.03
N CYS A 65 14.30 -12.81 5.07
CA CYS A 65 13.49 -11.61 4.90
C CYS A 65 12.31 -11.61 5.90
N CYS A 66 12.19 -10.56 6.70
CA CYS A 66 10.97 -10.26 7.45
C CYS A 66 10.17 -9.25 6.62
N VAL A 67 8.93 -9.57 6.27
CA VAL A 67 8.06 -8.70 5.45
C VAL A 67 7.13 -7.85 6.34
N GLY A 68 6.17 -7.15 5.74
CA GLY A 68 5.27 -6.18 6.36
C GLY A 68 5.77 -4.75 6.23
N HIS A 69 4.97 -3.86 5.63
CA HIS A 69 5.32 -2.44 5.43
C HIS A 69 4.16 -1.47 5.68
N GLU A 70 3.27 -1.85 6.59
CA GLU A 70 2.10 -1.09 7.00
C GLU A 70 2.14 -0.96 8.52
N ILE A 71 3.25 -0.41 9.03
CA ILE A 71 3.71 -0.55 10.41
C ILE A 71 3.15 0.58 11.26
N VAL A 72 2.53 0.27 12.41
CA VAL A 72 2.16 1.25 13.44
C VAL A 72 2.67 0.81 14.81
N GLY A 73 3.29 1.73 15.55
CA GLY A 73 3.90 1.44 16.86
C GLY A 73 4.17 2.68 17.71
N LYS A 74 4.89 2.46 18.82
CA LYS A 74 5.42 3.54 19.68
C LYS A 74 6.91 3.72 19.37
N ALA A 75 7.38 4.95 19.18
CA ALA A 75 8.81 5.22 19.10
C ALA A 75 9.48 4.94 20.46
N VAL A 76 10.47 4.04 20.50
CA VAL A 76 11.17 3.63 21.75
C VAL A 76 12.61 4.13 21.83
N LYS A 77 13.25 4.42 20.69
CA LYS A 77 14.55 5.08 20.62
C LYS A 77 14.55 6.03 19.43
N VAL A 78 15.14 7.20 19.59
CA VAL A 78 15.16 8.29 18.61
C VAL A 78 16.58 8.85 18.53
N GLY A 79 17.12 8.99 17.32
CA GLY A 79 18.44 9.57 17.07
C GLY A 79 18.53 11.07 17.36
N GLN A 80 19.72 11.56 17.71
CA GLN A 80 19.89 12.95 18.18
C GLN A 80 19.60 14.02 17.11
N ASN A 81 19.58 13.66 15.83
CA ASN A 81 19.26 14.59 14.74
C ASN A 81 17.75 14.68 14.45
N VAL A 82 16.94 13.77 15.01
CA VAL A 82 15.50 13.69 14.77
C VAL A 82 14.80 14.80 15.56
N LYS A 83 13.98 15.61 14.86
CA LYS A 83 13.33 16.80 15.44
C LYS A 83 11.81 16.69 15.55
N ASN A 84 11.19 15.88 14.69
CA ASN A 84 9.74 15.74 14.57
C ASN A 84 9.17 14.65 15.49
N ILE A 85 9.89 13.56 15.72
CA ILE A 85 9.46 12.42 16.55
C ILE A 85 10.14 12.47 17.93
N LYS A 86 9.40 12.11 19.00
CA LYS A 86 9.96 11.84 20.34
C LYS A 86 9.63 10.43 20.81
N VAL A 87 10.40 9.91 21.76
CA VAL A 87 10.09 8.64 22.45
C VAL A 87 8.68 8.72 23.06
N GLY A 88 7.89 7.66 22.86
CA GLY A 88 6.48 7.58 23.24
C GLY A 88 5.48 8.05 22.18
N ASP A 89 5.90 8.73 21.11
CA ASP A 89 4.98 9.10 20.01
C ASP A 89 4.41 7.86 19.32
N ARG A 90 3.11 7.91 18.97
CA ARG A 90 2.48 6.93 18.08
C ARG A 90 2.85 7.26 16.63
N VAL A 91 3.58 6.35 16.00
CA VAL A 91 4.19 6.55 14.68
C VAL A 91 3.90 5.37 13.76
N GLY A 92 4.08 5.59 12.45
CA GLY A 92 4.04 4.52 11.47
C GLY A 92 5.02 4.69 10.32
N VAL A 93 5.24 3.60 9.59
CA VAL A 93 6.14 3.48 8.44
C VAL A 93 5.41 2.74 7.32
N GLY A 94 5.47 3.32 6.12
CA GLY A 94 4.91 2.77 4.90
C GLY A 94 5.88 1.85 4.12
N ALA A 95 5.68 1.75 2.81
CA ALA A 95 6.46 0.88 1.93
C ALA A 95 7.91 1.31 1.66
N GLN A 96 8.26 2.56 1.94
CA GLN A 96 9.61 3.12 1.77
C GLN A 96 10.24 3.44 3.14
N ALA A 97 11.52 3.06 3.31
CA ALA A 97 12.31 3.35 4.51
C ALA A 97 13.49 4.30 4.25
N ARG A 98 13.87 4.56 2.98
CA ARG A 98 14.93 5.51 2.61
C ARG A 98 14.78 6.03 1.17
N SER A 99 15.37 7.21 0.91
CA SER A 99 15.86 7.67 -0.39
C SER A 99 17.20 8.40 -0.20
N CYS A 100 17.84 8.90 -1.27
CA CYS A 100 19.14 9.59 -1.11
C CYS A 100 19.04 10.96 -0.43
N LEU A 101 17.90 11.65 -0.56
CA LEU A 101 17.59 12.94 0.08
C LEU A 101 18.64 14.04 -0.18
N ARG A 102 19.34 13.97 -1.30
CA ARG A 102 20.27 15.01 -1.76
C ARG A 102 19.51 16.10 -2.52
N GLU A 103 19.99 17.34 -2.39
CA GLU A 103 19.46 18.50 -3.13
C GLU A 103 19.64 18.38 -4.66
N ASP A 104 20.71 17.69 -5.10
CA ASP A 104 21.00 17.41 -6.51
C ASP A 104 20.11 16.34 -7.16
N CYS A 105 19.35 15.59 -6.35
CA CYS A 105 18.43 14.57 -6.85
C CYS A 105 17.10 15.21 -7.24
N ILE A 106 16.84 15.33 -8.54
CA ILE A 106 15.62 15.91 -9.15
C ILE A 106 14.33 15.40 -8.50
N GLU A 107 14.28 14.12 -8.12
CA GLU A 107 13.10 13.52 -7.49
C GLU A 107 12.99 13.89 -6.00
N CYS A 108 14.09 13.90 -5.25
CA CYS A 108 14.05 14.27 -3.84
C CYS A 108 13.80 15.77 -3.63
N SER A 109 14.45 16.64 -4.43
CA SER A 109 14.25 18.10 -4.34
C SER A 109 12.87 18.55 -4.82
N ALA A 110 12.19 17.76 -5.65
CA ALA A 110 10.78 17.93 -6.00
C ALA A 110 9.79 17.34 -4.97
N GLY A 111 10.27 16.82 -3.83
CA GLY A 111 9.45 16.15 -2.79
C GLY A 111 8.99 14.73 -3.17
N ARG A 112 9.29 14.26 -4.37
CA ARG A 112 8.94 12.93 -4.92
C ARG A 112 9.94 11.86 -4.48
N VAL A 113 10.22 11.80 -3.17
CA VAL A 113 11.24 10.91 -2.57
C VAL A 113 10.98 9.43 -2.84
N ASN A 114 9.72 9.06 -3.07
CA ASN A 114 9.23 7.76 -3.51
C ASN A 114 9.72 7.37 -4.92
N TYR A 115 10.00 8.33 -5.81
CA TYR A 115 10.55 8.09 -7.15
C TYR A 115 12.09 8.21 -7.21
N CYS A 116 12.76 8.35 -6.06
CA CYS A 116 14.22 8.43 -6.00
C CYS A 116 14.89 7.14 -6.55
N PRO A 117 15.86 7.24 -7.48
CA PRO A 117 16.60 6.08 -7.99
C PRO A 117 17.38 5.27 -6.93
N GLU A 118 17.61 5.85 -5.76
CA GLU A 118 18.28 5.23 -4.60
C GLU A 118 17.29 4.97 -3.44
N MET A 119 16.00 4.79 -3.73
CA MET A 119 15.02 4.39 -2.73
C MET A 119 15.35 3.01 -2.15
N VAL A 120 15.00 2.79 -0.88
CA VAL A 120 15.07 1.49 -0.22
C VAL A 120 13.69 1.18 0.34
N SER A 121 13.15 0.01 -0.02
CA SER A 121 11.87 -0.49 0.49
C SER A 121 12.02 -0.94 1.95
N THR A 122 10.94 -0.85 2.71
CA THR A 122 10.91 -1.16 4.17
C THR A 122 11.33 -2.59 4.51
N TYR A 123 11.17 -3.52 3.56
CA TYR A 123 11.76 -4.86 3.62
C TYR A 123 12.23 -5.30 2.23
N GLY A 124 12.95 -6.44 2.18
CA GLY A 124 13.34 -7.06 0.91
C GLY A 124 14.34 -6.24 0.10
N SER A 125 15.10 -5.35 0.74
CA SER A 125 16.10 -4.50 0.10
C SER A 125 17.40 -4.45 0.90
N VAL A 126 18.46 -3.94 0.28
CA VAL A 126 19.78 -3.75 0.89
C VAL A 126 20.06 -2.25 0.94
N TYR A 127 20.39 -1.73 2.12
CA TYR A 127 20.85 -0.35 2.26
C TYR A 127 22.26 -0.20 1.66
N PRO A 128 22.59 0.92 0.99
CA PRO A 128 23.90 1.12 0.40
C PRO A 128 25.01 1.19 1.46
N ASN A 129 26.27 1.20 1.01
CA ASN A 129 27.46 1.43 1.84
C ASN A 129 27.61 0.43 3.02
N GLY A 130 27.02 -0.77 2.90
CA GLY A 130 27.11 -1.79 3.94
C GLY A 130 26.37 -1.43 5.24
N ILE A 131 25.32 -0.61 5.17
CA ILE A 131 24.49 -0.22 6.31
C ILE A 131 23.65 -1.40 6.84
N GLY A 132 23.22 -2.33 5.98
CA GLY A 132 22.51 -3.55 6.35
C GLY A 132 21.40 -3.94 5.35
N LYS A 133 20.55 -4.90 5.74
CA LYS A 133 19.29 -5.22 5.03
C LYS A 133 18.12 -4.44 5.62
N SER A 134 17.04 -4.28 4.86
CA SER A 134 15.75 -3.80 5.39
C SER A 134 14.86 -4.98 5.82
N TYR A 135 14.26 -4.82 7.00
CA TYR A 135 13.40 -5.81 7.66
C TYR A 135 12.12 -5.14 8.11
N GLY A 136 11.00 -5.80 7.82
CA GLY A 136 9.65 -5.23 7.88
C GLY A 136 8.97 -5.28 9.25
N GLY A 137 7.65 -5.30 9.21
CA GLY A 137 6.75 -5.11 10.34
C GLY A 137 6.17 -6.37 10.96
N TYR A 138 6.45 -7.58 10.44
CA TYR A 138 5.99 -8.84 11.06
C TYR A 138 6.89 -9.24 12.25
N ALA A 139 7.14 -8.27 13.13
CA ALA A 139 8.20 -8.27 14.11
C ALA A 139 7.77 -7.60 15.42
N ASP A 140 8.60 -7.70 16.45
CA ASP A 140 8.45 -6.91 17.69
C ASP A 140 8.94 -5.46 17.51
N TYR A 141 9.96 -5.24 16.69
CA TYR A 141 10.59 -3.94 16.47
C TYR A 141 10.99 -3.71 15.00
N ASN A 142 10.92 -2.46 14.53
CA ASN A 142 11.46 -2.00 13.25
C ASN A 142 12.40 -0.80 13.48
N ARG A 143 13.43 -0.65 12.62
CA ARG A 143 14.34 0.51 12.59
C ARG A 143 14.26 1.18 11.22
N THR A 144 13.87 2.46 11.20
CA THR A 144 13.69 3.25 9.96
C THR A 144 14.19 4.68 10.16
N ASP A 145 14.66 5.32 9.08
CA ASP A 145 15.05 6.73 9.07
C ASP A 145 13.83 7.63 9.35
N SER A 146 13.93 8.56 10.29
CA SER A 146 12.82 9.39 10.79
C SER A 146 12.10 10.20 9.71
N ARG A 147 12.72 10.39 8.53
CA ARG A 147 12.13 11.12 7.40
C ARG A 147 11.10 10.29 6.63
N PHE A 148 10.98 9.00 6.94
CA PHE A 148 9.96 8.07 6.45
C PHE A 148 9.04 7.56 7.58
N VAL A 149 9.18 8.13 8.78
CA VAL A 149 8.36 7.85 9.96
C VAL A 149 7.35 8.98 10.13
N VAL A 150 6.07 8.68 9.93
CA VAL A 150 4.97 9.64 10.10
C VAL A 150 4.32 9.50 11.47
N LYS A 151 3.70 10.56 12.00
CA LYS A 151 2.84 10.45 13.20
C LYS A 151 1.47 9.95 12.82
N ILE A 152 0.89 9.08 13.65
CA ILE A 152 -0.49 8.62 13.47
C ILE A 152 -1.43 9.59 14.20
N PRO A 153 -2.35 10.28 13.51
CA PRO A 153 -3.28 11.21 14.14
C PRO A 153 -4.14 10.55 15.22
N GLU A 154 -4.37 11.25 16.34
CA GLU A 154 -5.05 10.67 17.51
C GLU A 154 -6.41 10.05 17.19
N GLY A 155 -7.20 10.72 16.34
CA GLY A 155 -8.55 10.30 15.91
C GLY A 155 -8.60 9.12 14.92
N LEU A 156 -7.46 8.50 14.58
CA LEU A 156 -7.41 7.33 13.72
C LEU A 156 -6.84 6.11 14.49
N PRO A 157 -7.64 5.03 14.69
CA PRO A 157 -7.18 3.80 15.33
C PRO A 157 -5.96 3.18 14.63
N SER A 158 -5.13 2.46 15.37
CA SER A 158 -3.89 1.87 14.82
C SER A 158 -4.18 0.79 13.77
N GLU A 159 -5.25 0.02 13.97
CA GLU A 159 -5.70 -0.99 13.00
C GLU A 159 -6.25 -0.37 11.71
N ASP A 160 -6.82 0.84 11.78
CA ASP A 160 -7.31 1.57 10.60
C ASP A 160 -6.15 2.28 9.88
N ALA A 161 -5.23 2.85 10.65
CA ALA A 161 -4.09 3.62 10.14
C ALA A 161 -3.06 2.73 9.43
N ALA A 162 -2.69 1.59 10.01
CA ALA A 162 -1.70 0.65 9.47
C ALA A 162 -1.87 0.39 7.97
N PRO A 163 -3.03 -0.12 7.48
CA PRO A 163 -3.22 -0.42 6.07
C PRO A 163 -3.29 0.81 5.15
N MET A 164 -3.42 2.03 5.70
CA MET A 164 -3.34 3.24 4.90
C MET A 164 -1.90 3.56 4.47
N LEU A 165 -0.89 3.18 5.28
CA LEU A 165 0.52 3.55 5.09
C LEU A 165 1.16 2.98 3.81
N CYS A 166 0.57 1.93 3.22
CA CYS A 166 0.86 1.50 1.85
C CYS A 166 -0.41 1.43 1.00
N GLY A 167 -1.35 0.52 1.32
CA GLY A 167 -2.54 0.28 0.50
C GLY A 167 -3.40 1.52 0.29
N GLY A 168 -3.60 2.35 1.32
CA GLY A 168 -4.33 3.61 1.23
C GLY A 168 -3.61 4.65 0.38
N VAL A 169 -2.34 4.95 0.69
CA VAL A 169 -1.62 6.03 0.01
C VAL A 169 -1.38 5.72 -1.48
N THR A 170 -1.20 4.45 -1.81
CA THR A 170 -1.02 3.96 -3.20
C THR A 170 -2.22 4.25 -4.10
N VAL A 171 -3.44 4.35 -3.55
CA VAL A 171 -4.62 4.77 -4.31
C VAL A 171 -4.97 6.24 -4.08
N TYR A 172 -4.69 6.79 -2.90
CA TYR A 172 -4.92 8.21 -2.60
C TYR A 172 -4.11 9.14 -3.50
N ALA A 173 -2.79 8.92 -3.60
CA ALA A 173 -1.89 9.77 -4.37
C ALA A 173 -2.31 9.88 -5.86
N PRO A 174 -2.60 8.78 -6.60
CA PRO A 174 -3.09 8.89 -7.97
C PRO A 174 -4.50 9.44 -8.08
N LEU A 175 -5.39 9.24 -7.10
CA LEU A 175 -6.70 9.91 -7.11
C LEU A 175 -6.54 11.43 -7.03
N ARG A 176 -5.81 11.93 -6.02
CA ARG A 176 -5.54 13.36 -5.80
C ARG A 176 -4.81 13.97 -7.01
N ASN A 177 -3.70 13.36 -7.44
CA ASN A 177 -2.84 13.88 -8.51
C ASN A 177 -3.52 13.92 -9.89
N ASN A 178 -4.60 13.15 -10.09
CA ASN A 178 -5.38 13.14 -11.33
C ASN A 178 -6.74 13.83 -11.20
N GLY A 179 -6.91 14.64 -10.14
CA GLY A 179 -8.07 15.53 -10.00
C GLY A 179 -9.37 14.82 -9.62
N CYS A 180 -9.30 13.70 -8.89
CA CYS A 180 -10.48 13.12 -8.23
C CYS A 180 -11.11 14.16 -7.28
N GLY A 181 -12.41 14.41 -7.45
CA GLY A 181 -13.16 15.39 -6.68
C GLY A 181 -14.45 15.80 -7.40
N PRO A 182 -15.09 16.91 -6.97
CA PRO A 182 -16.36 17.36 -7.52
C PRO A 182 -16.33 17.53 -9.05
N GLY A 183 -17.43 17.15 -9.70
CA GLY A 183 -17.55 17.10 -11.16
C GLY A 183 -16.95 15.87 -11.84
N LYS A 184 -16.41 14.89 -11.09
CA LYS A 184 -15.77 13.68 -11.66
C LYS A 184 -16.53 12.39 -11.39
N THR A 185 -16.60 11.55 -12.42
CA THR A 185 -16.88 10.12 -12.29
C THR A 185 -15.57 9.34 -12.22
N VAL A 186 -15.37 8.54 -11.18
CA VAL A 186 -14.15 7.76 -10.92
C VAL A 186 -14.45 6.26 -10.93
N GLY A 187 -13.70 5.49 -11.70
CA GLY A 187 -13.77 4.02 -11.74
C GLY A 187 -12.65 3.38 -10.91
N ILE A 188 -13.00 2.45 -10.04
CA ILE A 188 -12.04 1.67 -9.25
C ILE A 188 -12.06 0.23 -9.74
N VAL A 189 -11.02 -0.16 -10.49
CA VAL A 189 -10.91 -1.49 -11.09
C VAL A 189 -10.18 -2.44 -10.15
N GLY A 190 -10.87 -3.49 -9.73
CA GLY A 190 -10.40 -4.49 -8.77
C GLY A 190 -10.69 -4.12 -7.33
N VAL A 191 -11.93 -4.29 -6.85
CA VAL A 191 -12.24 -4.01 -5.43
C VAL A 191 -11.77 -5.14 -4.50
N GLY A 192 -10.50 -5.04 -4.13
CA GLY A 192 -9.79 -5.85 -3.14
C GLY A 192 -9.09 -4.95 -2.10
N GLY A 193 -7.92 -5.37 -1.60
CA GLY A 193 -7.17 -4.62 -0.57
C GLY A 193 -6.89 -3.14 -0.93
N LEU A 194 -6.42 -2.86 -2.14
CA LEU A 194 -6.24 -1.48 -2.62
C LEU A 194 -7.56 -0.85 -3.08
N GLY A 195 -8.38 -1.58 -3.86
CA GLY A 195 -9.62 -1.04 -4.42
C GLY A 195 -10.65 -0.60 -3.38
N HIS A 196 -10.71 -1.21 -2.19
CA HIS A 196 -11.63 -0.74 -1.14
C HIS A 196 -11.24 0.67 -0.64
N PHE A 197 -9.94 0.94 -0.47
CA PHE A 197 -9.43 2.29 -0.23
C PHE A 197 -9.70 3.22 -1.40
N GLY A 198 -9.61 2.71 -2.64
CA GLY A 198 -9.90 3.48 -3.85
C GLY A 198 -11.33 4.04 -3.83
N VAL A 199 -12.31 3.23 -3.42
CA VAL A 199 -13.70 3.67 -3.24
C VAL A 199 -13.80 4.70 -2.11
N LEU A 200 -13.27 4.36 -0.92
CA LEU A 200 -13.34 5.21 0.28
C LEU A 200 -12.72 6.60 0.05
N PHE A 201 -11.49 6.67 -0.49
CA PHE A 201 -10.81 7.94 -0.75
C PHE A 201 -11.41 8.71 -1.92
N ALA A 202 -11.94 8.06 -2.96
CA ALA A 202 -12.63 8.77 -4.03
C ALA A 202 -13.91 9.48 -3.52
N LYS A 203 -14.66 8.85 -2.59
CA LYS A 203 -15.78 9.52 -1.90
C LYS A 203 -15.30 10.60 -0.92
N ALA A 204 -14.21 10.37 -0.17
CA ALA A 204 -13.65 11.36 0.75
C ALA A 204 -13.16 12.65 0.07
N LEU A 205 -12.56 12.51 -1.13
CA LEU A 205 -12.16 13.59 -2.04
C LEU A 205 -13.36 14.29 -2.70
N GLY A 206 -14.55 13.70 -2.64
CA GLY A 206 -15.79 14.30 -3.12
C GLY A 206 -16.08 14.05 -4.60
N ALA A 207 -15.67 12.92 -5.16
CA ALA A 207 -16.12 12.52 -6.50
C ALA A 207 -17.65 12.41 -6.57
N ASP A 208 -18.26 13.06 -7.57
CA ASP A 208 -19.71 13.05 -7.82
C ASP A 208 -20.24 11.61 -7.98
N LYS A 209 -19.44 10.74 -8.59
CA LYS A 209 -19.78 9.34 -8.80
C LYS A 209 -18.55 8.44 -8.72
N VAL A 210 -18.64 7.38 -7.92
CA VAL A 210 -17.66 6.30 -7.84
C VAL A 210 -18.27 5.02 -8.38
N VAL A 211 -17.55 4.37 -9.29
CA VAL A 211 -17.95 3.12 -9.95
C VAL A 211 -17.00 2.02 -9.49
N GLY A 212 -17.50 1.08 -8.69
CA GLY A 212 -16.76 -0.14 -8.37
C GLY A 212 -16.76 -1.10 -9.55
N ILE A 213 -15.60 -1.64 -9.93
CA ILE A 213 -15.50 -2.55 -11.07
C ILE A 213 -14.76 -3.81 -10.60
N SER A 214 -15.38 -4.97 -10.71
CA SER A 214 -14.71 -6.26 -10.47
C SER A 214 -15.33 -7.35 -11.35
N ARG A 215 -14.86 -8.58 -11.21
CA ARG A 215 -15.29 -9.71 -12.04
C ARG A 215 -16.73 -10.13 -11.77
N LYS A 216 -17.04 -10.44 -10.50
CA LYS A 216 -18.30 -11.09 -10.12
C LYS A 216 -19.31 -10.14 -9.49
N ALA A 217 -20.58 -10.38 -9.78
CA ALA A 217 -21.72 -9.66 -9.21
C ALA A 217 -21.89 -9.92 -7.71
N SER A 218 -21.33 -11.01 -7.18
CA SER A 218 -21.37 -11.36 -5.74
C SER A 218 -20.69 -10.33 -4.82
N LYS A 219 -19.86 -9.43 -5.37
CA LYS A 219 -19.28 -8.29 -4.63
C LYS A 219 -20.08 -6.98 -4.77
N ARG A 220 -21.21 -6.97 -5.49
CA ARG A 220 -21.98 -5.74 -5.77
C ARG A 220 -22.36 -5.01 -4.47
N ASP A 221 -23.05 -5.71 -3.56
CA ASP A 221 -23.53 -5.13 -2.30
C ASP A 221 -22.37 -4.83 -1.33
N GLU A 222 -21.35 -5.70 -1.33
CA GLU A 222 -20.04 -5.54 -0.66
C GLU A 222 -19.43 -4.16 -0.97
N VAL A 223 -19.50 -3.74 -2.24
CA VAL A 223 -18.84 -2.52 -2.77
C VAL A 223 -19.74 -1.29 -2.74
N LEU A 224 -21.05 -1.44 -2.91
CA LEU A 224 -22.01 -0.35 -2.69
C LEU A 224 -22.00 0.08 -1.20
N SER A 225 -21.84 -0.87 -0.28
CA SER A 225 -21.75 -0.59 1.17
C SER A 225 -20.46 0.15 1.58
N LEU A 226 -19.39 0.07 0.77
CA LEU A 226 -18.20 0.93 0.91
C LEU A 226 -18.44 2.39 0.47
N GLY A 227 -19.59 2.68 -0.14
CA GLY A 227 -19.96 4.01 -0.64
C GLY A 227 -19.78 4.22 -2.14
N ALA A 228 -19.56 3.16 -2.95
CA ALA A 228 -19.62 3.28 -4.40
C ALA A 228 -21.07 3.57 -4.85
N ASP A 229 -21.26 4.49 -5.79
CA ASP A 229 -22.60 4.88 -6.29
C ASP A 229 -23.14 3.91 -7.35
N SER A 230 -22.27 3.06 -7.91
CA SER A 230 -22.65 2.02 -8.88
C SER A 230 -21.56 0.95 -8.99
N TYR A 231 -21.91 -0.19 -9.61
CA TYR A 231 -21.01 -1.33 -9.74
C TYR A 231 -21.13 -2.01 -11.10
N ILE A 232 -20.01 -2.50 -11.63
CA ILE A 232 -19.89 -3.27 -12.87
C ILE A 232 -19.24 -4.62 -12.56
N ALA A 233 -19.90 -5.71 -12.98
CA ALA A 233 -19.39 -7.08 -12.92
C ALA A 233 -18.88 -7.52 -14.31
N THR A 234 -17.57 -7.52 -14.55
CA THR A 234 -17.02 -7.73 -15.92
C THR A 234 -17.28 -9.13 -16.50
N ASP A 235 -17.54 -10.12 -15.66
CA ASP A 235 -17.83 -11.49 -16.08
C ASP A 235 -19.35 -11.77 -16.18
N ASP A 236 -20.17 -10.99 -15.48
CA ASP A 236 -21.59 -11.30 -15.25
C ASP A 236 -22.56 -10.22 -15.82
N ASP A 237 -22.09 -8.99 -16.08
CA ASP A 237 -22.84 -7.92 -16.75
C ASP A 237 -22.51 -7.94 -18.27
N GLU A 238 -23.30 -8.63 -19.09
CA GLU A 238 -23.07 -8.68 -20.54
C GLU A 238 -23.02 -7.28 -21.19
N GLY A 239 -22.09 -7.08 -22.13
CA GLY A 239 -21.92 -5.82 -22.87
C GLY A 239 -21.53 -4.61 -22.01
N TRP A 240 -21.02 -4.82 -20.78
CA TRP A 240 -20.71 -3.74 -19.82
C TRP A 240 -19.87 -2.60 -20.40
N SER A 241 -18.86 -2.92 -21.23
CA SER A 241 -17.90 -1.93 -21.73
C SER A 241 -18.51 -0.98 -22.77
N ASP A 242 -19.54 -1.43 -23.48
CA ASP A 242 -20.33 -0.59 -24.40
C ASP A 242 -21.50 0.10 -23.67
N LYS A 243 -22.17 -0.59 -22.74
CA LYS A 243 -23.27 -0.05 -21.89
C LYS A 243 -22.84 1.15 -21.05
N TYR A 244 -21.62 1.11 -20.51
CA TYR A 244 -21.06 2.18 -19.67
C TYR A 244 -19.97 2.99 -20.40
N ALA A 245 -19.94 2.93 -21.73
CA ALA A 245 -18.94 3.63 -22.53
C ALA A 245 -18.96 5.14 -22.29
N LYS A 246 -17.76 5.74 -22.24
CA LYS A 246 -17.55 7.20 -22.12
C LYS A 246 -18.26 7.86 -20.93
N THR A 247 -18.35 7.15 -19.80
CA THR A 247 -18.98 7.67 -18.57
C THR A 247 -17.98 8.13 -17.50
N ILE A 248 -16.77 7.57 -17.48
CA ILE A 248 -15.78 7.74 -16.40
C ILE A 248 -14.68 8.74 -16.82
N ASP A 249 -14.24 9.62 -15.91
CA ASP A 249 -13.16 10.59 -16.15
C ASP A 249 -11.77 10.02 -15.78
N LEU A 250 -11.71 9.26 -14.69
CA LEU A 250 -10.49 8.70 -14.11
C LEU A 250 -10.73 7.24 -13.71
N ILE A 251 -9.86 6.33 -14.14
CA ILE A 251 -9.80 4.96 -13.63
C ILE A 251 -8.52 4.78 -12.82
N VAL A 252 -8.64 4.23 -11.61
CA VAL A 252 -7.51 3.67 -10.85
C VAL A 252 -7.66 2.15 -10.84
N CYS A 253 -6.66 1.45 -11.38
CA CYS A 253 -6.67 0.00 -11.56
C CYS A 253 -5.70 -0.68 -10.61
N THR A 254 -6.25 -1.48 -9.70
CA THR A 254 -5.52 -2.19 -8.66
C THR A 254 -5.40 -3.69 -8.95
N VAL A 255 -5.72 -4.13 -10.18
CA VAL A 255 -5.69 -5.53 -10.59
C VAL A 255 -4.27 -5.97 -10.94
N SER A 256 -3.76 -6.97 -10.23
CA SER A 256 -2.49 -7.66 -10.45
C SER A 256 -2.65 -8.91 -11.32
N SER A 257 -3.21 -8.77 -12.53
CA SER A 257 -3.37 -9.90 -13.46
C SER A 257 -3.17 -9.51 -14.93
N SER A 258 -2.28 -10.25 -15.61
CA SER A 258 -2.07 -10.21 -17.07
C SER A 258 -3.25 -10.75 -17.90
N LYS A 259 -4.36 -11.16 -17.25
CA LYS A 259 -5.59 -11.65 -17.90
C LYS A 259 -6.76 -10.66 -17.82
N MET A 260 -6.56 -9.45 -17.28
CA MET A 260 -7.64 -8.46 -17.19
C MET A 260 -8.07 -7.94 -18.58
N PRO A 261 -9.36 -7.59 -18.79
CA PRO A 261 -9.88 -7.05 -20.05
C PRO A 261 -9.45 -5.59 -20.28
N PHE A 262 -8.13 -5.38 -20.39
CA PHE A 262 -7.49 -4.06 -20.30
C PHE A 262 -7.99 -3.07 -21.35
N SER A 263 -8.12 -3.52 -22.60
CA SER A 263 -8.62 -2.70 -23.72
C SER A 263 -10.08 -2.26 -23.53
N ASP A 264 -10.93 -3.07 -22.87
CA ASP A 264 -12.33 -2.72 -22.63
C ASP A 264 -12.51 -1.67 -21.53
N TYR A 265 -11.61 -1.60 -20.54
CA TYR A 265 -11.67 -0.52 -19.53
C TYR A 265 -11.49 0.87 -20.15
N PHE A 266 -10.71 1.00 -21.23
CA PHE A 266 -10.58 2.27 -21.95
C PHE A 266 -11.90 2.72 -22.60
N LYS A 267 -12.81 1.80 -22.97
CA LYS A 267 -14.14 2.19 -23.50
C LYS A 267 -14.97 2.95 -22.48
N LEU A 268 -14.81 2.66 -21.18
CA LEU A 268 -15.51 3.36 -20.10
C LEU A 268 -15.09 4.83 -19.98
N LEU A 269 -13.87 5.18 -20.40
CA LEU A 269 -13.32 6.52 -20.25
C LEU A 269 -13.97 7.51 -21.23
N ARG A 270 -14.31 8.69 -20.73
CA ARG A 270 -14.58 9.90 -21.51
C ARG A 270 -13.33 10.27 -22.31
N HIS A 271 -13.50 10.95 -23.45
CA HIS A 271 -12.36 11.42 -24.25
C HIS A 271 -11.44 12.30 -23.38
N GLY A 272 -10.13 12.07 -23.47
CA GLY A 272 -9.14 12.74 -22.60
C GLY A 272 -9.00 12.15 -21.18
N GLY A 273 -9.79 11.13 -20.83
CA GLY A 273 -9.76 10.47 -19.52
C GLY A 273 -8.44 9.76 -19.23
N ASN A 274 -8.15 9.55 -17.94
CA ASN A 274 -6.92 8.90 -17.50
C ASN A 274 -7.17 7.49 -16.93
N PHE A 275 -6.34 6.55 -17.34
CA PHE A 275 -6.17 5.25 -16.72
C PHE A 275 -4.86 5.22 -15.94
N VAL A 276 -4.94 5.00 -14.62
CA VAL A 276 -3.78 4.88 -13.73
C VAL A 276 -3.66 3.45 -13.22
N GLN A 277 -2.58 2.76 -13.61
CA GLN A 277 -2.26 1.42 -13.12
C GLN A 277 -1.48 1.52 -11.79
N VAL A 278 -1.94 0.78 -10.77
CA VAL A 278 -1.22 0.58 -9.50
C VAL A 278 -1.10 -0.89 -9.09
N GLY A 279 -1.89 -1.79 -9.70
CA GLY A 279 -1.68 -3.23 -9.54
C GLY A 279 -0.47 -3.71 -10.36
N ALA A 280 0.32 -4.62 -9.82
CA ALA A 280 1.44 -5.25 -10.51
C ALA A 280 1.25 -6.77 -10.53
N PRO A 281 1.04 -7.41 -11.70
CA PRO A 281 1.10 -8.87 -11.81
C PRO A 281 2.51 -9.40 -11.49
N ASP A 282 2.63 -10.68 -11.15
CA ASP A 282 3.93 -11.37 -11.29
C ASP A 282 4.42 -11.25 -12.75
N SER A 283 5.75 -11.20 -12.95
CA SER A 283 6.44 -10.72 -14.18
C SER A 283 6.30 -9.23 -14.52
N GLY A 284 5.30 -8.53 -14.00
CA GLY A 284 5.05 -7.10 -14.26
C GLY A 284 4.41 -6.80 -15.64
N GLU A 285 4.09 -7.82 -16.44
CA GLU A 285 3.53 -7.65 -17.78
C GLU A 285 2.04 -7.28 -17.76
N LEU A 286 1.69 -6.19 -18.47
CA LEU A 286 0.30 -5.80 -18.71
C LEU A 286 -0.22 -6.38 -20.04
N PRO A 287 -1.54 -6.59 -20.19
CA PRO A 287 -2.13 -6.98 -21.47
C PRO A 287 -1.84 -5.95 -22.58
N PRO A 288 -1.70 -6.37 -23.85
CA PRO A 288 -1.36 -5.47 -24.94
C PRO A 288 -2.46 -4.43 -25.19
N VAL A 289 -2.05 -3.19 -25.50
CA VAL A 289 -2.94 -2.07 -25.85
C VAL A 289 -2.77 -1.73 -27.31
N ASN A 290 -3.88 -1.68 -28.06
CA ASN A 290 -3.85 -1.17 -29.44
C ASN A 290 -3.70 0.36 -29.43
N ALA A 291 -2.69 0.89 -30.13
CA ALA A 291 -2.37 2.32 -30.18
C ALA A 291 -3.54 3.22 -30.62
N PHE A 292 -4.40 2.76 -31.54
CA PHE A 292 -5.57 3.54 -31.96
C PHE A 292 -6.62 3.69 -30.86
N THR A 293 -6.64 2.82 -29.85
CA THR A 293 -7.49 2.99 -28.64
C THR A 293 -7.11 4.28 -27.92
N LEU A 294 -5.81 4.46 -27.65
CA LEU A 294 -5.28 5.65 -27.00
C LEU A 294 -5.45 6.90 -27.88
N ILE A 295 -5.07 6.81 -29.16
CA ILE A 295 -5.11 7.94 -30.10
C ILE A 295 -6.54 8.44 -30.33
N LYS A 296 -7.51 7.54 -30.62
CA LYS A 296 -8.90 7.96 -30.89
C LYS A 296 -9.65 8.42 -29.64
N GLY A 297 -9.29 7.89 -28.46
CA GLY A 297 -9.84 8.34 -27.19
C GLY A 297 -9.19 9.61 -26.63
N GLY A 298 -7.98 9.95 -27.09
CA GLY A 298 -7.11 10.91 -26.41
C GLY A 298 -6.74 10.46 -24.99
N PHE A 299 -6.76 9.15 -24.73
CA PHE A 299 -6.63 8.61 -23.38
C PHE A 299 -5.20 8.71 -22.86
N LYS A 300 -5.08 8.95 -21.56
CA LYS A 300 -3.81 8.82 -20.84
C LYS A 300 -3.74 7.42 -20.23
N LEU A 301 -2.58 6.77 -20.38
CA LEU A 301 -2.22 5.58 -19.62
C LEU A 301 -0.99 5.95 -18.80
N SER A 302 -1.07 5.79 -17.49
CA SER A 302 -0.03 6.15 -16.53
C SER A 302 0.10 5.10 -15.43
N GLY A 303 1.24 5.06 -14.76
CA GLY A 303 1.42 4.32 -13.51
C GLY A 303 1.46 5.27 -12.32
N SER A 304 1.20 4.76 -11.12
CA SER A 304 1.62 5.42 -9.88
C SER A 304 2.28 4.40 -8.97
N LEU A 305 3.41 4.79 -8.40
CA LEU A 305 3.98 4.15 -7.23
C LEU A 305 3.20 4.59 -5.97
N ILE A 306 3.65 4.10 -4.80
CA ILE A 306 3.25 4.56 -3.47
C ILE A 306 3.34 6.10 -3.31
N GLY A 307 2.78 6.66 -2.24
CA GLY A 307 3.02 8.07 -1.89
C GLY A 307 4.35 8.33 -1.18
N SER A 308 4.78 9.58 -1.20
CA SER A 308 5.81 10.13 -0.30
C SER A 308 5.29 10.21 1.15
N PRO A 309 6.16 10.41 2.16
CA PRO A 309 5.73 10.65 3.54
C PRO A 309 4.73 11.81 3.68
N ALA A 310 4.88 12.88 2.90
CA ALA A 310 3.94 14.00 2.88
C ALA A 310 2.57 13.60 2.31
N ASP A 311 2.52 12.73 1.29
CA ASP A 311 1.26 12.17 0.78
C ASP A 311 0.57 11.28 1.81
N ILE A 312 1.34 10.58 2.65
CA ILE A 312 0.81 9.79 3.77
C ILE A 312 0.21 10.73 4.82
N GLU A 313 0.91 11.78 5.23
CA GLU A 313 0.43 12.75 6.22
C GLU A 313 -0.88 13.43 5.75
N GLU A 314 -0.92 13.97 4.52
CA GLU A 314 -2.13 14.58 3.94
C GLU A 314 -3.32 13.60 3.87
N MET A 315 -3.05 12.35 3.47
CA MET A 315 -4.06 11.30 3.43
C MET A 315 -4.62 10.96 4.82
N LEU A 316 -3.76 10.84 5.84
CA LEU A 316 -4.17 10.54 7.22
C LEU A 316 -4.98 11.70 7.81
N GLU A 317 -4.62 12.95 7.52
CA GLU A 317 -5.41 14.14 7.87
C GLU A 317 -6.79 14.12 7.20
N LEU A 318 -6.86 13.80 5.90
CA LEU A 318 -8.14 13.64 5.19
C LEU A 318 -8.97 12.50 5.79
N ALA A 319 -8.34 11.38 6.15
CA ALA A 319 -9.00 10.23 6.75
C ALA A 319 -9.69 10.60 8.07
N VAL A 320 -9.02 11.34 8.95
CA VAL A 320 -9.65 11.90 10.17
C VAL A 320 -10.75 12.89 9.81
N LYS A 321 -10.48 13.89 8.96
CA LYS A 321 -11.41 14.96 8.59
C LYS A 321 -12.71 14.47 7.94
N LYS A 322 -12.64 13.34 7.22
CA LYS A 322 -13.77 12.72 6.51
C LYS A 322 -14.28 11.45 7.19
N ASN A 323 -13.71 11.05 8.34
CA ASN A 323 -14.05 9.82 9.06
C ASN A 323 -13.99 8.58 8.14
N VAL A 324 -12.90 8.47 7.37
CA VAL A 324 -12.64 7.32 6.48
C VAL A 324 -12.31 6.10 7.32
N LYS A 325 -13.16 5.08 7.24
CA LYS A 325 -12.99 3.81 7.97
C LYS A 325 -12.73 2.66 6.99
N PRO A 326 -11.52 2.07 6.98
CA PRO A 326 -11.25 0.87 6.21
C PRO A 326 -12.00 -0.34 6.79
N TRP A 327 -12.08 -1.40 6.00
CA TRP A 327 -12.66 -2.66 6.42
C TRP A 327 -11.53 -3.63 6.77
N VAL A 328 -11.28 -3.74 8.07
CA VAL A 328 -10.10 -4.39 8.65
C VAL A 328 -10.51 -5.61 9.48
N GLU A 329 -9.84 -6.72 9.22
CA GLU A 329 -9.89 -7.93 10.03
C GLU A 329 -8.60 -8.04 10.85
N LYS A 330 -8.71 -7.87 12.17
CA LYS A 330 -7.58 -8.02 13.08
C LYS A 330 -7.20 -9.50 13.24
N ARG A 331 -5.91 -9.79 13.18
CA ARG A 331 -5.31 -11.13 13.38
C ARG A 331 -4.19 -11.01 14.43
N PRO A 332 -3.97 -11.98 15.32
CA PRO A 332 -2.79 -12.00 16.18
C PRO A 332 -1.49 -11.94 15.35
N MET A 333 -0.44 -11.26 15.83
CA MET A 333 0.87 -11.26 15.17
C MET A 333 1.48 -12.68 15.07
N GLU A 334 1.14 -13.56 16.00
CA GLU A 334 1.54 -14.98 15.96
C GLU A 334 0.86 -15.78 14.85
N ASP A 335 -0.28 -15.32 14.32
CA ASP A 335 -1.01 -15.95 13.20
C ASP A 335 -0.45 -15.56 11.82
N ALA A 336 0.67 -14.83 11.73
CA ALA A 336 1.17 -14.26 10.47
C ALA A 336 1.24 -15.27 9.31
N ASN A 337 1.75 -16.47 9.57
CA ASN A 337 1.79 -17.57 8.60
C ASN A 337 0.40 -17.95 8.07
N GLN A 338 -0.60 -18.13 8.95
CA GLN A 338 -1.96 -18.49 8.54
C GLN A 338 -2.67 -17.31 7.86
N ALA A 339 -2.42 -16.08 8.30
CA ALA A 339 -3.03 -14.88 7.72
C ALA A 339 -2.54 -14.61 6.29
N ILE A 340 -1.27 -14.89 5.97
CA ILE A 340 -0.74 -14.88 4.60
C ILE A 340 -1.45 -15.92 3.74
N VAL A 341 -1.54 -17.17 4.21
CA VAL A 341 -2.22 -18.26 3.48
C VAL A 341 -3.70 -17.93 3.26
N ASP A 342 -4.37 -17.34 4.25
CA ASP A 342 -5.76 -16.89 4.11
C ASP A 342 -5.90 -15.73 3.10
N MET A 343 -4.91 -14.84 3.01
CA MET A 343 -4.90 -13.73 2.05
C MET A 343 -4.66 -14.20 0.62
N GLU A 344 -3.71 -15.12 0.41
CA GLU A 344 -3.45 -15.78 -0.88
C GLU A 344 -4.71 -16.49 -1.40
N ASN A 345 -5.43 -17.20 -0.50
CA ASN A 345 -6.71 -17.83 -0.80
C ASN A 345 -7.89 -16.85 -0.94
N GLY A 346 -7.64 -15.53 -0.92
CA GLY A 346 -8.66 -14.50 -1.17
C GLY A 346 -9.73 -14.39 -0.08
N LYS A 347 -9.46 -14.84 1.15
CA LYS A 347 -10.43 -14.82 2.25
C LYS A 347 -10.65 -13.41 2.84
N ALA A 348 -9.64 -12.53 2.79
CA ALA A 348 -9.69 -11.19 3.38
C ALA A 348 -10.83 -10.29 2.83
N ARG A 349 -11.44 -9.49 3.71
CA ARG A 349 -12.55 -8.55 3.48
C ARG A 349 -12.35 -7.25 4.29
N TYR A 350 -11.37 -6.40 3.99
CA TYR A 350 -10.49 -6.38 2.80
C TYR A 350 -8.99 -6.28 3.15
N ARG A 351 -8.65 -5.94 4.40
CA ARG A 351 -7.27 -5.88 4.91
C ARG A 351 -7.18 -6.78 6.14
N TYR A 352 -6.17 -7.64 6.20
CA TYR A 352 -5.73 -8.18 7.49
C TYR A 352 -4.75 -7.20 8.13
N VAL A 353 -4.86 -7.04 9.45
CA VAL A 353 -3.88 -6.32 10.26
C VAL A 353 -3.44 -7.24 11.40
N LEU A 354 -2.15 -7.56 11.42
CA LEU A 354 -1.49 -8.27 12.49
C LEU A 354 -1.37 -7.37 13.72
N VAL A 355 -1.73 -7.89 14.88
CA VAL A 355 -1.81 -7.20 16.16
C VAL A 355 -0.78 -7.83 17.10
N ASN A 356 0.27 -7.09 17.45
CA ASN A 356 1.29 -7.56 18.38
C ASN A 356 0.81 -7.32 19.82
N GLN A 357 0.05 -8.28 20.33
CA GLN A 357 -0.60 -8.24 21.64
C GLN A 357 0.39 -7.88 22.78
N LYS A 358 1.59 -8.48 22.75
CA LYS A 358 2.69 -8.23 23.71
C LYS A 358 3.09 -6.76 23.82
N ASN A 359 2.91 -6.00 22.75
CA ASN A 359 3.32 -4.60 22.64
C ASN A 359 2.16 -3.60 22.83
N ILE A 360 0.93 -4.09 22.96
CA ILE A 360 -0.27 -3.28 23.24
C ILE A 360 -0.62 -3.32 24.74
N GLU A 361 -0.36 -4.45 25.40
CA GLU A 361 -0.63 -4.66 26.83
C GLU A 361 0.44 -4.03 27.76
N GLN A 362 1.24 -3.08 27.22
CA GLN A 362 2.33 -2.35 27.89
C GLN A 362 2.30 -0.84 27.58
#